data_AF-U7DCT1-F1
#
_entry.id   AF-U7DCT1-F1
#
_cell.length_a   1.000
_cell.length_b   1.000
_cell.length_c   1.000
_cell.angle_alpha   90.00
_cell.angle_beta   90.00
_cell.angle_gamma   90.00
#
_symmetry.space_group_name_H-M   'P 1'
#
loop_
_entity.id
_entity.type
_entity.pdbx_description
1 polymer ?
#
loop_
_entity_poly.entity_id
_entity_poly.type
_entity_poly.pdbx_seq_one_letter_code
_entity_poly.pdbx_strand_id
1 'polypeptide(L)'
;MNFVLTAEVIGLILLSSLTILAYMIALNAQGITRISLSFLMATILLGTNVFTVVQYVNNPVAVRSEGRDDSAEQAALEREVLAEKLAEQKAAIEQEAREDRERKMEARQDEAQKILSFITDLEQTARDLQNMRLVEHGMEYGQLTGRASRYAGRVRRHTDAFSRLQQDLSFFVSLGPDVADALKALERSTEAFQRYYTAETSAQEAQRENVMRRSAQESLSKLSQVRTLLTTSE
;
A
#
# COMPACT_ATOMS: atom_id res chain seq x y z
N MET A 1 17.03 36.45 27.48
CA MET A 1 16.81 37.01 28.84
C MET A 1 18.07 37.60 29.48
N ASN A 2 19.28 37.09 29.21
CA ASN A 2 20.51 37.60 29.83
C ASN A 2 21.00 38.97 29.30
N PHE A 3 20.71 39.32 28.04
CA PHE A 3 21.21 40.57 27.43
C PHE A 3 20.54 41.83 28.00
N VAL A 4 19.24 41.75 28.31
CA VAL A 4 18.46 42.83 28.92
C VAL A 4 18.97 43.14 30.34
N LEU A 5 19.28 42.09 31.12
CA LEU A 5 19.81 42.25 32.48
C LEU A 5 21.19 42.94 32.49
N THR A 6 22.06 42.62 31.53
CA THR A 6 23.37 43.27 31.41
C THR A 6 23.31 44.75 31.05
N ALA A 7 22.37 45.15 30.17
CA ALA A 7 22.22 46.56 29.78
C ALA A 7 21.71 47.43 30.94
N GLU A 8 20.75 46.93 31.72
CA GLU A 8 20.22 47.62 32.90
C GLU A 8 21.29 47.81 33.99
N VAL A 9 22.10 46.78 34.23
CA VAL A 9 23.20 46.83 35.21
C VAL A 9 24.28 47.83 34.79
N ILE A 10 24.67 47.85 33.51
CA ILE A 10 25.65 48.82 33.00
C ILE A 10 25.10 50.25 33.10
N GLY A 11 23.80 50.45 32.78
CA GLY A 11 23.14 51.75 32.93
C GLY A 11 23.15 52.26 34.37
N LEU A 12 22.86 51.40 35.34
CA LEU A 12 22.91 51.72 36.77
C LEU A 12 24.32 52.08 37.25
N ILE A 13 25.34 51.37 36.76
CA ILE A 13 26.75 51.65 37.09
C ILE A 13 27.19 53.01 36.52
N LEU A 14 26.81 53.32 35.28
CA LEU A 14 27.12 54.62 34.67
C LEU A 14 26.42 55.77 35.39
N LEU A 15 25.14 55.59 35.75
CA LEU A 15 24.37 56.63 36.43
C LEU A 15 24.92 56.90 37.84
N SER A 16 25.24 55.84 38.60
CA SER A 16 25.84 55.98 39.94
C SER A 16 27.21 56.65 39.89
N SER A 17 28.05 56.29 38.90
CA SER A 17 29.36 56.91 38.68
C SER A 17 29.25 58.40 38.35
N LEU A 18 28.29 58.78 37.49
CA LEU A 18 28.04 60.17 37.12
C LEU A 18 27.56 61.00 38.33
N THR A 19 26.71 60.40 39.18
CA THR A 19 26.19 61.05 40.38
C THR A 19 27.31 61.31 41.40
N ILE A 20 28.23 60.36 41.57
CA ILE A 20 29.41 60.51 42.45
C ILE A 20 30.34 61.60 41.91
N LEU A 21 30.57 61.64 40.60
CA LEU A 21 31.40 62.66 39.96
C LEU A 21 30.80 64.07 40.14
N ALA A 22 29.49 64.21 39.94
CA ALA A 22 28.76 65.46 40.16
C ALA A 22 28.85 65.91 41.64
N TYR A 23 28.75 64.95 42.58
CA TYR A 23 28.89 65.22 44.01
C TYR A 23 30.31 65.67 44.40
N MET A 24 31.34 65.07 43.82
CA MET A 24 32.75 65.49 44.01
C MET A 24 33.03 66.90 43.48
N ILE A 25 32.49 67.23 42.31
CA ILE A 25 32.61 68.59 41.73
C ILE A 25 31.89 69.62 42.62
N ALA A 26 30.74 69.25 43.18
CA ALA A 26 30.00 70.09 44.12
C ALA A 26 30.71 70.27 45.48
N LEU A 27 31.53 69.32 45.94
CA LEU A 27 32.31 69.47 47.18
C LEU A 27 33.51 70.41 47.03
N ASN A 28 34.12 70.46 45.83
CA ASN A 28 35.32 71.26 45.58
C ASN A 28 35.04 72.73 45.15
N ALA A 29 33.79 73.11 44.91
CA ALA A 29 33.43 74.50 44.60
C ALA A 29 33.26 75.33 45.90
N GLN A 30 34.05 76.39 46.09
CA GLN A 30 33.89 77.32 47.22
C GLN A 30 32.93 78.48 46.88
N GLY A 31 31.96 78.75 47.76
CA GLY A 31 31.05 79.90 47.71
C GLY A 31 29.62 79.60 47.24
N ILE A 32 28.80 80.66 47.10
CA ILE A 32 27.36 80.62 46.77
C ILE A 32 27.05 79.83 45.48
N THR A 33 28.01 79.74 44.55
CA THR A 33 27.92 78.99 43.29
C THR A 33 27.81 77.47 43.49
N ARG A 34 28.20 76.93 44.65
CA ARG A 34 28.11 75.51 45.00
C ARG A 34 26.67 74.98 44.98
N ILE A 35 25.75 75.77 45.52
CA ILE A 35 24.33 75.38 45.62
C ILE A 35 23.70 75.41 44.22
N SER A 36 23.95 76.47 43.44
CA SER A 36 23.39 76.62 42.10
C SER A 36 23.85 75.53 41.13
N LEU A 37 25.14 75.15 41.16
CA LEU A 37 25.67 74.09 40.30
C LEU A 37 25.10 72.71 40.66
N SER A 38 24.93 72.45 41.97
CA SER A 38 24.33 71.21 42.46
C SER A 38 22.87 71.11 42.06
N PHE A 39 22.11 72.22 42.13
CA PHE A 39 20.73 72.27 41.67
C PHE A 39 20.62 72.06 40.17
N LEU A 40 21.48 72.71 39.36
CA LEU A 40 21.48 72.54 37.90
C LEU A 40 21.75 71.07 37.51
N MET A 41 22.77 70.45 38.12
CA MET A 41 23.09 69.04 37.87
C MET A 41 21.97 68.10 38.33
N ALA A 42 21.34 68.38 39.48
CA ALA A 42 20.18 67.62 39.93
C ALA A 42 19.02 67.73 38.94
N THR A 43 18.73 68.93 38.42
CA THR A 43 17.67 69.13 37.43
C THR A 43 17.95 68.39 36.12
N ILE A 44 19.20 68.38 35.64
CA ILE A 44 19.59 67.65 34.43
C ILE A 44 19.46 66.14 34.65
N LEU A 45 19.99 65.60 35.75
CA LEU A 45 19.87 64.18 36.08
C LEU A 45 18.41 63.74 36.20
N LEU A 46 17.60 64.54 36.88
CA LEU A 46 16.18 64.23 37.09
C LEU A 46 15.40 64.32 35.77
N GLY A 47 15.67 65.33 34.94
CA GLY A 47 15.10 65.44 33.60
C GLY A 47 15.47 64.28 32.68
N THR A 48 16.74 63.85 32.71
CA THR A 48 17.23 62.72 31.91
C THR A 48 16.63 61.40 32.37
N ASN A 49 16.53 61.17 33.68
CA ASN A 49 15.87 59.99 34.23
C ASN A 49 14.38 59.93 33.88
N VAL A 50 13.66 61.03 34.03
CA VAL A 50 12.24 61.09 33.66
C VAL A 50 12.06 60.83 32.16
N PHE A 51 12.89 61.43 31.30
CA PHE A 51 12.84 61.18 29.86
C PHE A 51 13.09 59.70 29.51
N THR A 52 14.08 59.09 30.14
CA THR A 52 14.45 57.68 29.89
C THR A 52 13.36 56.72 30.40
N VAL A 53 12.80 56.98 31.58
CA VAL A 53 11.69 56.19 32.14
C VAL A 53 10.43 56.34 31.28
N VAL A 54 10.12 57.55 30.81
CA VAL A 54 8.98 57.78 29.91
C VAL A 54 9.17 57.04 28.59
N GLN A 55 10.36 57.08 27.99
CA GLN A 55 10.68 56.28 26.80
C GLN A 55 10.55 54.77 27.05
N TYR A 56 11.06 54.27 28.18
CA TYR A 56 11.00 52.84 28.50
C TYR A 56 9.57 52.35 28.76
N VAL A 57 8.76 53.13 29.49
CA VAL A 57 7.35 52.78 29.80
C VAL A 57 6.46 52.96 28.57
N ASN A 58 6.72 53.95 27.71
CA ASN A 58 5.93 54.19 26.49
C ASN A 58 6.41 53.42 25.25
N ASN A 59 7.51 52.65 25.32
CA ASN A 59 7.90 51.71 24.26
C ASN A 59 7.69 50.23 24.64
N PRO A 60 6.44 49.77 24.82
CA PRO A 60 6.16 48.33 24.92
C PRO A 60 6.27 47.60 23.57
N VAL A 61 6.52 48.31 22.46
CA VAL A 61 6.47 47.76 21.09
C VAL A 61 7.82 47.22 20.62
N ALA A 62 8.94 47.90 20.88
CA ALA A 62 10.24 47.53 20.30
C ALA A 62 10.86 46.26 20.92
N VAL A 63 10.73 46.06 22.24
CA VAL A 63 11.33 44.88 22.91
C VAL A 63 10.47 43.60 22.74
N ARG A 64 9.19 43.76 22.37
CA ARG A 64 8.28 42.63 22.12
C ARG A 64 8.15 42.24 20.65
N SER A 65 8.46 43.11 19.68
CA SER A 65 8.37 42.76 18.26
C SER A 65 9.52 41.87 17.81
N GLU A 66 10.77 42.19 18.21
CA GLU A 66 11.95 41.42 17.78
C GLU A 66 11.89 39.94 18.22
N GLY A 67 11.39 39.65 19.42
CA GLY A 67 11.23 38.26 19.89
C GLY A 67 9.99 37.53 19.37
N ARG A 68 8.98 38.24 18.83
CA ARG A 68 7.75 37.64 18.31
C ARG A 68 7.88 37.25 16.85
N ASP A 69 8.51 38.09 16.05
CA ASP A 69 8.63 37.87 14.61
C ASP A 69 9.55 36.67 14.33
N ASP A 70 10.68 36.56 15.03
CA ASP A 70 11.58 35.39 14.93
C ASP A 70 10.91 34.07 15.39
N SER A 71 10.06 34.13 16.42
CA SER A 71 9.36 32.94 16.95
C SER A 71 8.21 32.48 16.05
N ALA A 72 7.54 33.41 15.37
CA ALA A 72 6.45 33.12 14.44
C ALA A 72 7.00 32.57 13.12
N GLU A 73 8.14 33.09 12.65
CA GLU A 73 8.82 32.61 11.45
C GLU A 73 9.42 31.22 11.66
N GLN A 74 10.04 30.95 12.82
CA GLN A 74 10.49 29.60 13.19
C GLN A 74 9.33 28.60 13.31
N ALA A 75 8.21 29.01 13.93
CA ALA A 75 7.03 28.14 14.04
C ALA A 75 6.37 27.87 12.67
N ALA A 76 6.47 28.80 11.72
CA ALA A 76 6.00 28.61 10.34
C ALA A 76 6.90 27.61 9.59
N LEU A 77 8.22 27.79 9.69
CA LEU A 77 9.21 26.88 9.10
C LEU A 77 9.11 25.45 9.66
N GLU A 78 8.95 25.29 10.98
CA GLU A 78 8.77 23.97 11.59
C GLU A 78 7.48 23.28 11.12
N ARG A 79 6.39 24.03 10.93
CA ARG A 79 5.15 23.50 10.38
C ARG A 79 5.28 23.08 8.92
N GLU A 80 6.02 23.85 8.13
CA GLU A 80 6.29 23.52 6.73
C GLU A 80 7.14 22.25 6.61
N VAL A 81 8.22 22.14 7.41
CA VAL A 81 9.07 20.93 7.46
C VAL A 81 8.29 19.71 7.97
N LEU A 82 7.39 19.87 8.94
CA LEU A 82 6.52 18.78 9.40
C LEU A 82 5.49 18.39 8.34
N ALA A 83 4.93 19.35 7.60
CA ALA A 83 4.01 19.08 6.51
C ALA A 83 4.70 18.35 5.35
N GLU A 84 5.93 18.74 5.00
CA GLU A 84 6.76 18.07 4.00
C GLU A 84 7.09 16.63 4.40
N LYS A 85 7.56 16.42 5.64
CA LYS A 85 7.82 15.07 6.17
C LYS A 85 6.57 14.19 6.19
N LEU A 86 5.41 14.75 6.51
CA LEU A 86 4.14 14.01 6.47
C LEU A 86 3.70 13.70 5.03
N ALA A 87 3.96 14.59 4.07
CA ALA A 87 3.69 14.34 2.67
C ALA A 87 4.61 13.24 2.12
N GLU A 88 5.90 13.27 2.45
CA GLU A 88 6.86 12.22 2.11
C GLU A 88 6.47 10.86 2.71
N GLN A 89 6.08 10.83 4.00
CA GLN A 89 5.62 9.58 4.64
C GLN A 89 4.35 9.04 3.99
N LYS A 90 3.39 9.89 3.65
CA LYS A 90 2.19 9.48 2.92
C LYS A 90 2.52 8.94 1.54
N ALA A 91 3.42 9.61 0.81
CA ALA A 91 3.87 9.16 -0.51
C ALA A 91 4.57 7.79 -0.42
N ALA A 92 5.42 7.58 0.58
CA ALA A 92 6.11 6.31 0.81
C ALA A 92 5.12 5.18 1.13
N ILE A 93 4.13 5.41 2.01
CA ILE A 93 3.10 4.43 2.34
C ILE A 93 2.22 4.11 1.12
N GLU A 94 1.85 5.12 0.34
CA GLU A 94 1.08 4.92 -0.90
C GLU A 94 1.88 4.13 -1.95
N GLN A 95 3.19 4.39 -2.06
CA GLN A 95 4.06 3.65 -2.97
C GLN A 95 4.21 2.18 -2.52
N GLU A 96 4.48 1.92 -1.25
CA GLU A 96 4.57 0.56 -0.70
C GLU A 96 3.25 -0.19 -0.89
N ALA A 97 2.11 0.47 -0.65
CA ALA A 97 0.79 -0.13 -0.88
C ALA A 97 0.51 -0.43 -2.37
N ARG A 98 1.08 0.33 -3.30
CA ARG A 98 0.98 0.05 -4.75
C ARG A 98 1.86 -1.13 -5.12
N GLU A 99 3.11 -1.14 -4.68
CA GLU A 99 4.05 -2.24 -4.94
C GLU A 99 3.52 -3.58 -4.39
N ASP A 100 2.94 -3.57 -3.18
CA ASP A 100 2.30 -4.76 -2.60
C ASP A 100 1.06 -5.23 -3.36
N ARG A 101 0.27 -4.29 -3.90
CA ARG A 101 -0.88 -4.64 -4.77
C ARG A 101 -0.40 -5.23 -6.08
N GLU A 102 0.62 -4.65 -6.70
CA GLU A 102 1.21 -5.14 -7.95
C GLU A 102 1.75 -6.57 -7.77
N ARG A 103 2.55 -6.82 -6.72
CA ARG A 103 3.04 -8.18 -6.41
C ARG A 103 1.92 -9.19 -6.21
N LYS A 104 0.83 -8.80 -5.53
CA LYS A 104 -0.35 -9.67 -5.35
C LYS A 104 -1.09 -9.92 -6.66
N MET A 105 -1.17 -8.92 -7.53
CA MET A 105 -1.77 -9.08 -8.86
C MET A 105 -0.92 -9.99 -9.75
N GLU A 106 0.40 -9.83 -9.76
CA GLU A 106 1.32 -10.71 -10.49
C GLU A 106 1.19 -12.16 -10.02
N ALA A 107 1.24 -12.41 -8.70
CA ALA A 107 1.06 -13.75 -8.14
C ALA A 107 -0.29 -14.38 -8.54
N ARG A 108 -1.36 -13.57 -8.53
CA ARG A 108 -2.70 -14.02 -8.95
C ARG A 108 -2.78 -14.33 -10.44
N GLN A 109 -2.09 -13.55 -11.29
CA GLN A 109 -2.02 -13.80 -12.72
C GLN A 109 -1.26 -15.09 -13.04
N ASP A 110 -0.13 -15.33 -12.38
CA ASP A 110 0.66 -16.56 -12.54
C ASP A 110 -0.15 -17.81 -12.17
N GLU A 111 -0.91 -17.74 -11.07
CA GLU A 111 -1.82 -18.82 -10.68
C GLU A 111 -2.99 -18.99 -11.66
N ALA A 112 -3.59 -17.89 -12.12
CA ALA A 112 -4.65 -17.93 -13.13
C ALA A 112 -4.16 -18.59 -14.44
N GLN A 113 -2.93 -18.31 -14.87
CA GLN A 113 -2.33 -18.94 -16.04
C GLN A 113 -2.13 -20.45 -15.85
N LYS A 114 -1.66 -20.90 -14.67
CA LYS A 114 -1.56 -22.34 -14.36
C LYS A 114 -2.92 -23.02 -14.45
N ILE A 115 -3.95 -22.43 -13.85
CA ILE A 115 -5.32 -22.96 -13.90
C ILE A 115 -5.85 -22.97 -15.34
N LEU A 116 -5.62 -21.91 -16.11
CA LEU A 116 -6.05 -21.82 -17.51
C LEU A 116 -5.38 -22.89 -18.39
N SER A 117 -4.09 -23.14 -18.19
CA SER A 117 -3.37 -24.19 -18.90
C SER A 117 -3.95 -25.58 -18.60
N PHE A 118 -4.26 -25.84 -17.32
CA PHE A 118 -4.91 -27.07 -16.88
C PHE A 118 -6.30 -27.25 -17.48
N ILE A 119 -7.13 -26.20 -17.48
CA ILE A 119 -8.46 -26.20 -18.10
C ILE A 119 -8.35 -26.48 -19.60
N THR A 120 -7.38 -25.88 -20.28
CA THR A 120 -7.18 -26.06 -21.73
C THR A 120 -6.85 -27.51 -22.08
N ASP A 121 -6.00 -28.17 -21.28
CA ASP A 121 -5.66 -29.59 -21.45
C ASP A 121 -6.87 -30.52 -21.19
N LEU A 122 -7.71 -30.17 -20.21
CA LEU A 122 -8.97 -30.85 -19.93
C LEU A 122 -9.96 -30.70 -21.09
N GLU A 123 -10.14 -29.48 -21.60
CA GLU A 123 -10.99 -29.20 -22.74
C GLU A 123 -10.56 -30.00 -23.97
N GLN A 124 -9.25 -30.07 -24.23
CA GLN A 124 -8.73 -30.88 -25.33
C GLN A 124 -9.08 -32.37 -25.15
N THR A 125 -8.90 -32.91 -23.95
CA THR A 125 -9.23 -34.30 -23.65
C THR A 125 -10.73 -34.57 -23.84
N ALA A 126 -11.59 -33.64 -23.42
CA ALA A 126 -13.03 -33.76 -23.58
C ALA A 126 -13.46 -33.64 -25.06
N ARG A 127 -12.86 -32.72 -25.83
CA ARG A 127 -13.09 -32.59 -27.28
C ARG A 127 -12.64 -33.83 -28.04
N ASP A 128 -11.51 -34.40 -27.67
CA ASP A 128 -10.99 -35.64 -28.26
C ASP A 128 -11.99 -36.78 -28.06
N LEU A 129 -12.51 -36.96 -26.83
CA LEU A 129 -13.53 -37.98 -26.51
C LEU A 129 -14.87 -37.70 -27.23
N GLN A 130 -15.28 -36.45 -27.28
CA GLN A 130 -16.52 -36.06 -27.95
C GLN A 130 -16.49 -36.35 -29.45
N ASN A 131 -15.37 -36.11 -30.12
CA ASN A 131 -15.25 -36.18 -31.57
C ASN A 131 -14.60 -37.50 -32.05
N MET A 132 -14.29 -38.41 -31.14
CA MET A 132 -13.60 -39.65 -31.48
C MET A 132 -14.42 -40.54 -32.40
N ARG A 133 -13.71 -41.17 -33.34
CA ARG A 133 -14.23 -42.30 -34.12
C ARG A 133 -14.00 -43.59 -33.33
N LEU A 134 -15.09 -44.22 -32.90
CA LEU A 134 -15.05 -45.45 -32.10
C LEU A 134 -14.67 -46.69 -32.91
N VAL A 135 -15.00 -46.68 -34.20
CA VAL A 135 -14.67 -47.72 -35.18
C VAL A 135 -13.79 -47.09 -36.25
N GLU A 136 -12.65 -47.73 -36.54
CA GLU A 136 -11.72 -47.29 -37.58
C GLU A 136 -11.25 -48.50 -38.37
N HIS A 137 -11.32 -48.40 -39.69
CA HIS A 137 -10.95 -49.51 -40.56
C HIS A 137 -9.44 -49.76 -40.47
N GLY A 138 -9.04 -51.00 -40.21
CA GLY A 138 -7.64 -51.40 -40.10
C GLY A 138 -7.04 -51.35 -38.69
N MET A 139 -7.80 -50.92 -37.67
CA MET A 139 -7.35 -51.06 -36.28
C MET A 139 -7.82 -52.37 -35.65
N GLU A 140 -6.90 -53.04 -34.97
CA GLU A 140 -7.21 -54.23 -34.18
C GLU A 140 -7.92 -53.87 -32.88
N TYR A 141 -8.75 -54.80 -32.38
CA TYR A 141 -9.48 -54.64 -31.12
C TYR A 141 -8.58 -54.25 -29.93
N GLY A 142 -7.37 -54.83 -29.85
CA GLY A 142 -6.39 -54.50 -28.83
C GLY A 142 -5.91 -53.04 -28.88
N GLN A 143 -5.83 -52.45 -30.08
CA GLN A 143 -5.44 -51.05 -30.25
C GLN A 143 -6.57 -50.11 -29.85
N LEU A 144 -7.82 -50.46 -30.17
CA LEU A 144 -9.02 -49.71 -29.81
C LEU A 144 -9.24 -49.68 -28.29
N THR A 145 -9.18 -50.84 -27.65
CA THR A 145 -9.25 -50.96 -26.17
C THR A 145 -8.07 -50.29 -25.49
N GLY A 146 -6.86 -50.44 -26.04
CA GLY A 146 -5.66 -49.73 -25.58
C GLY A 146 -5.83 -48.21 -25.65
N ARG A 147 -6.48 -47.69 -26.69
CA ARG A 147 -6.82 -46.26 -26.81
C ARG A 147 -7.77 -45.81 -25.70
N ALA A 148 -8.85 -46.56 -25.43
CA ALA A 148 -9.77 -46.25 -24.33
C ALA A 148 -9.05 -46.20 -22.97
N SER A 149 -8.18 -47.18 -22.70
CA SER A 149 -7.35 -47.20 -21.48
C SER A 149 -6.38 -46.02 -21.37
N ARG A 150 -5.82 -45.53 -22.50
CA ARG A 150 -4.98 -44.32 -22.49
C ARG A 150 -5.76 -43.06 -22.09
N TYR A 151 -7.01 -42.93 -22.53
CA TYR A 151 -7.87 -41.81 -22.12
C TYR A 151 -8.27 -41.89 -20.65
N ALA A 152 -8.63 -43.07 -20.16
CA ALA A 152 -8.88 -43.28 -18.73
C ALA A 152 -7.64 -42.92 -17.88
N GLY A 153 -6.45 -43.35 -18.31
CA GLY A 153 -5.19 -42.98 -17.66
C GLY A 153 -4.87 -41.48 -17.73
N ARG A 154 -5.26 -40.80 -18.82
CA ARG A 154 -5.11 -39.34 -18.95
C ARG A 154 -6.04 -38.59 -18.00
N VAL A 155 -7.31 -38.98 -17.92
CA VAL A 155 -8.28 -38.39 -16.97
C VAL A 155 -7.82 -38.59 -15.54
N ARG A 156 -7.33 -39.79 -15.18
CA ARG A 156 -6.78 -40.03 -13.84
C ARG A 156 -5.60 -39.11 -13.50
N ARG A 157 -4.67 -38.90 -14.44
CA ARG A 157 -3.57 -37.93 -14.25
C ARG A 157 -4.09 -36.51 -14.05
N HIS A 158 -5.16 -36.13 -14.73
CA HIS A 158 -5.80 -34.82 -14.53
C HIS A 158 -6.47 -34.72 -13.15
N THR A 159 -7.13 -35.79 -12.68
CA THR A 159 -7.67 -35.85 -11.32
C THR A 159 -6.56 -35.70 -10.27
N ASP A 160 -5.42 -36.39 -10.46
CA ASP A 160 -4.26 -36.26 -9.58
C ASP A 160 -3.66 -34.84 -9.63
N ALA A 161 -3.55 -34.24 -10.82
CA ALA A 161 -3.07 -32.87 -10.98
C ALA A 161 -4.01 -31.84 -10.32
N PHE A 162 -5.33 -32.04 -10.43
CA PHE A 162 -6.32 -31.21 -9.77
C PHE A 162 -6.20 -31.23 -8.24
N SER A 163 -5.94 -32.40 -7.65
CA SER A 163 -5.72 -32.51 -6.20
C SER A 163 -4.52 -31.70 -5.70
N ARG A 164 -3.48 -31.55 -6.55
CA ARG A 164 -2.31 -30.70 -6.26
C ARG A 164 -2.64 -29.23 -6.43
N LEU A 165 -3.37 -28.88 -7.49
CA LEU A 165 -3.84 -27.52 -7.77
C LEU A 165 -4.87 -27.01 -6.75
N GLN A 166 -5.56 -27.89 -6.00
CA GLN A 166 -6.49 -27.47 -4.94
C GLN A 166 -5.83 -26.62 -3.85
N GLN A 167 -4.54 -26.80 -3.59
CA GLN A 167 -3.81 -25.95 -2.63
C GLN A 167 -3.56 -24.54 -3.19
N ASP A 168 -3.31 -24.44 -4.50
CA ASP A 168 -3.08 -23.18 -5.21
C ASP A 168 -4.40 -22.43 -5.50
N LEU A 169 -5.53 -23.13 -5.56
CA LEU A 169 -6.87 -22.57 -5.80
C LEU A 169 -7.42 -21.70 -4.65
N SER A 170 -6.61 -21.36 -3.64
CA SER A 170 -7.01 -20.53 -2.50
C SER A 170 -7.58 -19.16 -2.91
N PHE A 171 -7.11 -18.59 -4.03
CA PHE A 171 -7.63 -17.35 -4.61
C PHE A 171 -8.93 -17.53 -5.42
N PHE A 172 -9.27 -18.77 -5.79
CA PHE A 172 -10.35 -19.11 -6.72
C PHE A 172 -11.25 -20.24 -6.18
N VAL A 173 -11.67 -20.10 -4.91
CA VAL A 173 -12.47 -21.10 -4.18
C VAL A 173 -13.75 -21.52 -4.94
N SER A 174 -14.32 -20.61 -5.74
CA SER A 174 -15.52 -20.87 -6.54
C SER A 174 -15.30 -21.80 -7.73
N LEU A 175 -14.06 -21.95 -8.24
CA LEU A 175 -13.78 -22.75 -9.43
C LEU A 175 -13.65 -24.25 -9.13
N GLY A 176 -13.19 -24.59 -7.93
CA GLY A 176 -12.92 -25.97 -7.54
C GLY A 176 -14.08 -26.94 -7.78
N PRO A 177 -15.32 -26.63 -7.32
CA PRO A 177 -16.47 -27.50 -7.53
C PRO A 177 -16.79 -27.77 -9.00
N ASP A 178 -16.76 -26.74 -9.86
CA ASP A 178 -17.08 -26.91 -11.29
C ASP A 178 -16.00 -27.70 -12.03
N VAL A 179 -14.73 -27.51 -11.69
CA VAL A 179 -13.62 -28.32 -12.24
C VAL A 179 -13.74 -29.78 -11.79
N ALA A 180 -14.08 -30.02 -10.52
CA ALA A 180 -14.29 -31.37 -10.00
C ALA A 180 -15.46 -32.08 -10.69
N ASP A 181 -16.55 -31.37 -10.95
CA ASP A 181 -17.70 -31.93 -11.67
C ASP A 181 -17.39 -32.17 -13.16
N ALA A 182 -16.59 -31.30 -13.78
CA ALA A 182 -16.08 -31.53 -15.14
C ALA A 182 -15.21 -32.79 -15.24
N LEU A 183 -14.37 -33.05 -14.23
CA LEU A 183 -13.55 -34.26 -14.13
C LEU A 183 -14.42 -35.51 -13.95
N LYS A 184 -15.41 -35.48 -13.05
CA LYS A 184 -16.37 -36.59 -12.88
C LYS A 184 -17.14 -36.90 -14.17
N ALA A 185 -17.46 -35.87 -14.96
CA ALA A 185 -18.08 -36.05 -16.28
C ALA A 185 -17.10 -36.72 -17.27
N LEU A 186 -15.82 -36.36 -17.25
CA LEU A 186 -14.79 -37.05 -18.05
C LEU A 186 -14.57 -38.50 -17.62
N GLU A 187 -14.57 -38.78 -16.32
CA GLU A 187 -14.47 -40.13 -15.78
C GLU A 187 -15.62 -41.00 -16.30
N ARG A 188 -16.86 -40.51 -16.17
CA ARG A 188 -18.06 -41.15 -16.75
C ARG A 188 -17.93 -41.38 -18.26
N SER A 189 -17.38 -40.40 -18.98
CA SER A 189 -17.15 -40.53 -20.43
C SER A 189 -16.14 -41.62 -20.76
N THR A 190 -15.00 -41.66 -20.06
CA THR A 190 -13.96 -42.69 -20.28
C THR A 190 -14.40 -44.08 -19.87
N GLU A 191 -15.20 -44.21 -18.81
CA GLU A 191 -15.78 -45.48 -18.39
C GLU A 191 -16.75 -46.00 -19.46
N ALA A 192 -17.62 -45.14 -19.99
CA ALA A 192 -18.51 -45.50 -21.09
C ALA A 192 -17.73 -45.88 -22.35
N PHE A 193 -16.59 -45.21 -22.62
CA PHE A 193 -15.71 -45.55 -23.73
C PHE A 193 -15.04 -46.92 -23.57
N GLN A 194 -14.55 -47.25 -22.38
CA GLN A 194 -13.99 -48.58 -22.11
C GLN A 194 -15.05 -49.67 -22.22
N ARG A 195 -16.24 -49.41 -21.66
CA ARG A 195 -17.36 -50.34 -21.76
C ARG A 195 -17.82 -50.49 -23.21
N TYR A 196 -17.75 -49.48 -24.06
CA TYR A 196 -18.19 -49.60 -25.46
C TYR A 196 -17.64 -50.86 -26.16
N TYR A 197 -16.35 -51.17 -25.96
CA TYR A 197 -15.71 -52.33 -26.58
C TYR A 197 -16.02 -53.68 -25.92
N THR A 198 -16.70 -53.70 -24.77
CA THR A 198 -17.19 -54.92 -24.12
C THR A 198 -18.71 -55.05 -24.24
N ALA A 199 -19.33 -54.35 -25.20
CA ALA A 199 -20.76 -54.44 -25.44
C ALA A 199 -21.09 -55.72 -26.20
N GLU A 200 -22.19 -56.37 -25.83
CA GLU A 200 -22.63 -57.62 -26.45
C GLU A 200 -23.62 -57.38 -27.59
N THR A 201 -24.25 -56.20 -27.61
CA THR A 201 -25.28 -55.83 -28.59
C THR A 201 -25.08 -54.42 -29.11
N SER A 202 -25.52 -54.16 -30.35
CA SER A 202 -25.47 -52.83 -30.97
C SER A 202 -26.26 -51.78 -30.18
N ALA A 203 -27.34 -52.19 -29.49
CA ALA A 203 -28.09 -51.30 -28.60
C ALA A 203 -27.24 -50.84 -27.41
N GLN A 204 -26.46 -51.75 -26.81
CA GLN A 204 -25.53 -51.40 -25.74
C GLN A 204 -24.38 -50.51 -26.25
N GLU A 205 -23.84 -50.79 -27.44
CA GLU A 205 -22.83 -49.93 -28.08
C GLU A 205 -23.35 -48.50 -28.26
N ALA A 206 -24.52 -48.34 -28.87
CA ALA A 206 -25.14 -47.04 -29.09
C ALA A 206 -25.42 -46.31 -27.77
N GLN A 207 -25.91 -47.01 -26.74
CA GLN A 207 -26.12 -46.43 -25.42
C GLN A 207 -24.80 -45.95 -24.80
N ARG A 208 -23.74 -46.76 -24.85
CA ARG A 208 -22.42 -46.43 -24.28
C ARG A 208 -21.78 -45.27 -25.02
N GLU A 209 -21.87 -45.24 -26.35
CA GLU A 209 -21.44 -44.11 -27.16
C GLU A 209 -22.19 -42.82 -26.79
N ASN A 210 -23.52 -42.88 -26.66
CA ASN A 210 -24.33 -41.73 -26.27
C ASN A 210 -23.93 -41.18 -24.89
N VAL A 211 -23.72 -42.06 -23.90
CA VAL A 211 -23.22 -41.67 -22.57
C VAL A 211 -21.84 -41.03 -22.69
N MET A 212 -20.92 -41.65 -23.42
CA MET A 212 -19.57 -41.12 -23.65
C MET A 212 -19.61 -39.69 -24.20
N ARG A 213 -20.34 -39.47 -25.30
CA ARG A 213 -20.42 -38.17 -25.98
C ARG A 213 -21.13 -37.13 -25.12
N ARG A 214 -22.24 -37.50 -24.46
CA ARG A 214 -23.00 -36.60 -23.59
C ARG A 214 -22.17 -36.15 -22.39
N SER A 215 -21.48 -37.06 -21.73
CA SER A 215 -20.64 -36.72 -20.56
C SER A 215 -19.40 -35.91 -20.96
N ALA A 216 -18.82 -36.14 -22.14
CA ALA A 216 -17.78 -35.28 -22.68
C ALA A 216 -18.29 -33.85 -22.94
N GLN A 217 -19.49 -33.70 -23.52
CA GLN A 217 -20.13 -32.39 -23.72
C GLN A 217 -20.48 -31.70 -22.39
N GLU A 218 -20.94 -32.45 -21.39
CA GLU A 218 -21.20 -31.95 -20.04
C GLU A 218 -19.92 -31.37 -19.42
N SER A 219 -18.80 -32.09 -19.55
CA SER A 219 -17.49 -31.61 -19.10
C SER A 219 -17.08 -30.32 -19.82
N LEU A 220 -17.22 -30.25 -21.14
CA LEU A 220 -16.89 -29.04 -21.91
C LEU A 220 -17.72 -27.84 -21.49
N SER A 221 -19.01 -28.03 -21.24
CA SER A 221 -19.89 -26.97 -20.74
C SER A 221 -19.38 -26.42 -19.40
N LYS A 222 -19.04 -27.31 -18.46
CA LYS A 222 -18.49 -26.94 -17.15
C LYS A 222 -17.14 -26.22 -17.28
N LEU A 223 -16.22 -26.72 -18.10
CA LEU A 223 -14.92 -26.09 -18.32
C LEU A 223 -15.05 -24.71 -18.96
N SER A 224 -15.99 -24.51 -19.88
CA SER A 224 -16.27 -23.20 -20.47
C SER A 224 -16.80 -22.18 -19.46
N GLN A 225 -17.59 -22.63 -18.48
CA GLN A 225 -18.05 -21.79 -17.37
C GLN A 225 -16.87 -21.39 -16.47
N VAL A 226 -16.02 -22.35 -16.10
CA VAL A 226 -14.80 -22.09 -15.30
C VAL A 226 -13.90 -21.10 -16.02
N ARG A 227 -13.68 -21.26 -17.32
CA ARG A 227 -12.88 -20.35 -18.13
C ARG A 227 -13.45 -18.93 -18.12
N THR A 228 -14.76 -18.81 -18.29
CA THR A 228 -15.44 -17.51 -18.25
C THR A 228 -15.23 -16.84 -16.90
N LEU A 229 -15.45 -17.57 -15.80
CA LEU A 229 -15.25 -17.09 -14.44
C LEU A 229 -13.80 -16.67 -14.17
N LEU A 230 -12.82 -17.40 -14.70
CA LEU A 230 -11.40 -17.05 -14.58
C LEU A 230 -11.10 -15.73 -15.30
N THR A 231 -11.67 -15.50 -16.49
CA THR A 231 -11.45 -14.27 -17.27
C THR A 231 -12.27 -13.07 -16.79
N THR A 232 -13.42 -13.27 -16.14
CA THR A 232 -14.25 -12.18 -15.60
C THR A 232 -13.92 -11.81 -14.16
N SER A 233 -13.05 -12.57 -13.49
CA SER A 233 -12.57 -12.25 -12.15
C SER A 233 -11.26 -11.44 -12.13
N GLU A 234 -10.77 -11.05 -13.31
CA GLU A 234 -9.84 -9.93 -13.54
C GLU A 234 -10.55 -8.59 -13.34
#